data_AF-A0A503XKT3-F1
#
_entry.id   AF-A0A503XKT3-F1
#
_cell.length_a   1.000
_cell.length_b   1.000
_cell.length_c   1.000
_cell.angle_alpha   90.00
_cell.angle_beta   90.00
_cell.angle_gamma   90.00
#
_symmetry.space_group_name_H-M   'P 1'
#
loop_
_entity.id
_entity.type
_entity.pdbx_description
1 polymer ?
#
loop_
_entity_poly.entity_id
_entity_poly.type
_entity_poly.pdbx_seq_one_letter_code
_entity_poly.pdbx_strand_id
1 'polypeptide(L)'
;MNATAKIPSIVIERADLAASIFAVTGPTAIAIKAGTIVTVAGIAHAFEQETPIETITLVPGQDYGVHIGADRNPVAIPIGAGIVGDAERFGGFHFAPSGNALARAGGDGVPAINPFSCWDIGFRPACPDPRGMALVEGRFWADIYLLGTDHISDGTSRCGATIADGVSLPVKADGKGKWDKLDYATATAIYAHHGKRLLDAEEFFSAAHGTTERAARDEEPDKTGDMADGGKKFVSMWGLFDVTGTMWQWGTDGDPDNPRASIFGGCWYSGGRAGSRYASLVYWPEVSLDDISARGRSDHLNPAT
;
A
#
# COMPACT_ATOMS: atom_id res chain seq x y z
N MET A 1 -8.28 -44.23 -2.39
CA MET A 1 -9.12 -43.16 -1.81
C MET A 1 -8.17 -42.11 -1.25
N ASN A 2 -7.84 -41.09 -2.04
CA ASN A 2 -7.01 -39.98 -1.55
C ASN A 2 -7.96 -38.92 -0.99
N ALA A 3 -8.01 -38.84 0.33
CA ALA A 3 -8.61 -37.70 1.00
C ALA A 3 -7.79 -36.46 0.63
N THR A 4 -8.33 -35.60 -0.23
CA THR A 4 -7.90 -34.21 -0.32
C THR A 4 -8.03 -33.62 1.08
N ALA A 5 -6.91 -33.42 1.76
CA ALA A 5 -6.85 -32.65 2.98
C ALA A 5 -7.46 -31.28 2.67
N LYS A 6 -8.64 -30.99 3.23
CA LYS A 6 -9.16 -29.61 3.26
C LYS A 6 -8.09 -28.79 3.93
N ILE A 7 -7.48 -27.87 3.19
CA ILE A 7 -6.67 -26.80 3.77
C ILE A 7 -7.56 -26.17 4.85
N PRO A 8 -7.11 -26.05 6.10
CA PRO A 8 -7.91 -25.42 7.12
C PRO A 8 -8.23 -23.99 6.68
N SER A 9 -9.48 -23.75 6.28
CA SER A 9 -9.94 -22.43 5.87
C SER A 9 -10.07 -21.56 7.11
N ILE A 10 -9.35 -20.45 7.15
CA ILE A 10 -9.64 -19.39 8.11
C ILE A 10 -11.03 -18.84 7.79
N VAL A 11 -11.87 -18.70 8.81
CA VAL A 11 -13.21 -18.08 8.69
C VAL A 11 -13.31 -16.96 9.71
N ILE A 12 -13.89 -15.82 9.31
CA ILE A 12 -14.14 -14.70 10.20
C ILE A 12 -15.64 -14.42 10.24
N GLU A 13 -16.23 -14.50 11.43
CA GLU A 13 -17.56 -13.95 11.72
C GLU A 13 -17.37 -12.58 12.39
N ARG A 14 -18.11 -11.57 11.94
CA ARG A 14 -17.97 -10.19 12.40
C ARG A 14 -19.31 -9.48 12.42
N ALA A 15 -19.42 -8.44 13.25
CA ALA A 15 -20.60 -7.60 13.33
C ALA A 15 -20.72 -6.60 12.16
N ASP A 16 -19.60 -6.05 11.70
CA ASP A 16 -19.55 -5.02 10.66
C ASP A 16 -18.78 -5.53 9.44
N LEU A 17 -19.48 -5.69 8.31
CA LEU A 17 -18.90 -6.15 7.04
C LEU A 17 -18.20 -5.01 6.29
N ALA A 18 -18.44 -3.75 6.65
CA ALA A 18 -17.90 -2.57 5.97
C ALA A 18 -16.55 -2.11 6.54
N ALA A 19 -15.97 -2.86 7.49
CA ALA A 19 -14.70 -2.54 8.12
C ALA A 19 -13.85 -3.78 8.39
N SER A 20 -12.54 -3.57 8.49
CA SER A 20 -11.62 -4.56 9.05
C SER A 20 -12.02 -4.91 10.49
N ILE A 21 -11.74 -6.14 10.92
CA ILE A 21 -11.91 -6.56 12.33
C ILE A 21 -10.93 -5.88 13.29
N PHE A 22 -9.96 -5.11 12.79
CA PHE A 22 -8.98 -4.43 13.61
C PHE A 22 -9.43 -3.01 14.01
N ALA A 23 -9.09 -2.62 15.22
CA ALA A 23 -9.20 -1.27 15.74
C ALA A 23 -7.81 -0.77 16.12
N VAL A 24 -7.36 0.33 15.51
CA VAL A 24 -6.14 1.03 15.94
C VAL A 24 -6.49 1.90 17.14
N THR A 25 -5.95 1.57 18.31
CA THR A 25 -6.28 2.19 19.60
C THR A 25 -5.22 3.18 20.07
N GLY A 26 -4.09 3.25 19.36
CA GLY A 26 -3.04 4.24 19.53
C GLY A 26 -1.97 4.12 18.45
N PRO A 27 -0.95 5.01 18.43
CA PRO A 27 0.08 5.01 17.40
C PRO A 27 0.81 3.66 17.26
N THR A 28 0.95 2.91 18.36
CA THR A 28 1.62 1.61 18.41
C THR A 28 0.73 0.51 18.97
N ALA A 29 -0.59 0.73 19.04
CA ALA A 29 -1.53 -0.17 19.69
C ALA A 29 -2.71 -0.49 18.76
N ILE A 30 -3.03 -1.77 18.68
CA ILE A 30 -4.09 -2.31 17.82
C ILE A 30 -4.78 -3.46 18.54
N ALA A 31 -6.07 -3.64 18.29
CA ALA A 31 -6.91 -4.65 18.91
C ALA A 31 -7.82 -5.33 17.88
N ILE A 32 -8.29 -6.52 18.21
CA ILE A 32 -9.44 -7.15 17.55
C ILE A 32 -10.71 -6.55 18.16
N LYS A 33 -11.63 -6.10 17.30
CA LYS A 33 -12.93 -5.57 17.72
C LYS A 33 -13.76 -6.62 18.44
N ALA A 34 -14.50 -6.18 19.46
CA ALA A 34 -15.48 -6.99 20.17
C ALA A 34 -16.53 -7.59 19.21
N GLY A 35 -17.01 -8.79 19.51
CA GLY A 35 -17.99 -9.52 18.69
C GLY A 35 -17.39 -10.20 17.45
N THR A 36 -16.06 -10.32 17.37
CA THR A 36 -15.37 -11.04 16.28
C THR A 36 -15.17 -12.49 16.68
N ILE A 37 -15.39 -13.43 15.75
CA ILE A 37 -14.98 -14.82 15.89
C ILE A 37 -14.04 -15.15 14.73
N VAL A 38 -12.83 -15.61 15.07
CA VAL A 38 -11.87 -16.11 14.07
C VAL A 38 -11.74 -17.62 14.26
N THR A 39 -12.08 -18.38 13.23
CA THR A 39 -11.88 -19.83 13.20
C THR A 39 -10.60 -20.16 12.44
N VAL A 40 -9.60 -20.70 13.13
CA VAL A 40 -8.32 -21.13 12.53
C VAL A 40 -8.19 -22.63 12.75
N ALA A 41 -7.92 -23.38 11.69
CA ALA A 41 -7.82 -24.85 11.75
C ALA A 41 -9.01 -25.56 12.44
N GLY A 42 -10.22 -25.01 12.26
CA GLY A 42 -11.46 -25.53 12.85
C GLY A 42 -11.66 -25.18 14.33
N ILE A 43 -10.75 -24.41 14.93
CA ILE A 43 -10.86 -23.92 16.30
C ILE A 43 -11.37 -22.48 16.27
N ALA A 44 -12.52 -22.23 16.89
CA ALA A 44 -13.10 -20.90 17.01
C ALA A 44 -12.47 -20.13 18.19
N HIS A 45 -12.06 -18.90 17.92
CA HIS A 45 -11.56 -17.93 18.88
C HIS A 45 -12.53 -16.74 18.93
N ALA A 46 -13.32 -16.64 19.99
CA ALA A 46 -14.31 -15.59 20.18
C ALA A 46 -13.71 -14.43 21.00
N PHE A 47 -13.86 -13.22 20.49
CA PHE A 47 -13.41 -11.98 21.11
C PHE A 47 -14.63 -11.19 21.57
N GLU A 48 -15.14 -11.47 22.77
CA GLU A 48 -16.36 -10.83 23.31
C GLU A 48 -16.17 -9.35 23.65
N GLN A 49 -14.93 -8.97 23.94
CA GLN A 49 -14.51 -7.60 24.20
C GLN A 49 -13.37 -7.21 23.25
N GLU A 50 -13.12 -5.90 23.13
CA GLU A 50 -11.95 -5.42 22.40
C GLU A 50 -10.69 -6.04 23.01
N THR A 51 -9.97 -6.81 22.19
CA THR A 51 -8.88 -7.65 22.65
C THR A 51 -7.58 -7.15 22.03
N PRO A 52 -6.63 -6.61 22.83
CA PRO A 52 -5.35 -6.14 22.33
C PRO A 52 -4.61 -7.23 21.55
N ILE A 53 -3.97 -6.84 20.46
CA ILE A 53 -3.06 -7.70 19.70
C ILE A 53 -1.67 -7.49 20.27
N GLU A 54 -1.03 -8.58 20.66
CA GLU A 54 0.35 -8.53 21.13
C GLU A 54 1.27 -8.19 19.96
N THR A 55 1.97 -7.06 20.06
CA THR A 55 3.00 -6.67 19.11
C THR A 55 4.36 -6.88 19.73
N ILE A 56 5.31 -7.41 18.94
CA ILE A 56 6.73 -7.34 19.30
C ILE A 56 7.26 -5.90 19.15
N THR A 57 8.53 -5.73 18.78
CA THR A 57 9.08 -4.44 18.34
C THR A 57 8.50 -4.03 16.99
N LEU A 58 7.81 -2.90 16.95
CA LEU A 58 7.34 -2.27 15.70
C LEU A 58 8.48 -1.49 15.04
N VAL A 59 8.78 -1.82 13.78
CA VAL A 59 9.82 -1.19 12.97
C VAL A 59 9.16 -0.30 11.91
N PRO A 60 9.45 1.00 11.88
CA PRO A 60 8.86 1.90 10.89
C PRO A 60 9.09 1.41 9.45
N GLY A 61 8.05 1.46 8.63
CA GLY A 61 8.08 1.00 7.24
C GLY A 61 7.85 -0.50 7.03
N GLN A 62 7.47 -1.25 8.07
CA GLN A 62 7.30 -2.70 8.02
C GLN A 62 5.82 -3.11 8.08
N ASP A 63 5.46 -4.09 7.25
CA ASP A 63 4.17 -4.77 7.31
C ASP A 63 4.17 -5.90 8.35
N TYR A 64 3.05 -6.02 9.05
CA TYR A 64 2.80 -7.03 10.08
C TYR A 64 1.59 -7.88 9.72
N GLY A 65 1.72 -9.19 9.93
CA GLY A 65 0.64 -10.16 9.79
C GLY A 65 0.14 -10.59 11.16
N VAL A 66 -1.17 -10.72 11.30
CA VAL A 66 -1.84 -11.12 12.55
C VAL A 66 -2.27 -12.58 12.46
N HIS A 67 -1.95 -13.34 13.50
CA HIS A 67 -2.36 -14.74 13.66
C HIS A 67 -2.73 -15.01 15.12
N ILE A 68 -3.24 -16.22 15.39
CA ILE A 68 -3.46 -16.70 16.76
C ILE A 68 -2.17 -17.36 17.27
N GLY A 69 -1.66 -16.90 18.40
CA GLY A 69 -0.49 -17.44 19.08
C GLY A 69 -0.76 -18.79 19.75
N ALA A 70 0.32 -19.43 20.23
CA ALA A 70 0.25 -20.73 20.89
C ALA A 70 -0.56 -20.70 22.20
N ASP A 71 -0.62 -19.55 22.86
CA ASP A 71 -1.41 -19.26 24.06
C ASP A 71 -2.87 -18.88 23.74
N ARG A 72 -3.26 -18.91 22.46
CA ARG A 72 -4.57 -18.53 21.90
C ARG A 72 -4.85 -17.02 21.91
N ASN A 73 -3.87 -16.18 22.21
CA ASN A 73 -4.00 -14.73 22.08
C ASN A 73 -3.63 -14.28 20.66
N PRO A 74 -4.18 -13.16 20.16
CA PRO A 74 -3.81 -12.63 18.86
C PRO A 74 -2.44 -11.94 18.92
N VAL A 75 -1.57 -12.26 17.97
CA VAL A 75 -0.19 -11.75 17.89
C VAL A 75 0.09 -11.20 16.50
N ALA A 76 0.80 -10.07 16.42
CA ALA A 76 1.29 -9.47 15.20
C ALA A 76 2.81 -9.65 15.05
N ILE A 77 3.24 -10.18 13.90
CA ILE A 77 4.64 -10.44 13.58
C ILE A 77 5.00 -9.86 12.20
N PRO A 78 6.27 -9.46 11.97
CA PRO A 78 6.70 -8.95 10.67
C PRO A 78 6.45 -9.98 9.56
N ILE A 79 5.84 -9.55 8.46
CA ILE A 79 5.70 -10.41 7.28
C ILE A 79 7.07 -10.54 6.61
N GLY A 80 7.48 -11.78 6.32
CA GLY A 80 8.81 -12.13 5.80
C GLY A 80 9.78 -12.69 6.86
N ALA A 81 9.40 -12.72 8.14
CA ALA A 81 10.26 -13.29 9.21
C ALA A 81 10.44 -14.82 9.13
N GLY A 82 9.72 -15.52 8.26
CA GLY A 82 9.85 -16.99 8.07
C GLY A 82 9.31 -17.86 9.21
N ILE A 83 8.72 -17.26 10.25
CA ILE A 83 8.25 -17.96 11.46
C ILE A 83 6.81 -18.50 11.31
N VAL A 84 5.99 -17.83 10.50
CA VAL A 84 4.57 -18.19 10.26
C VAL A 84 4.28 -18.07 8.76
N GLY A 85 3.60 -19.06 8.21
CA GLY A 85 3.18 -19.08 6.80
C GLY A 85 1.98 -18.18 6.53
N ASP A 86 1.78 -17.76 5.28
CA ASP A 86 0.66 -16.88 4.90
C ASP A 86 -0.72 -17.51 5.18
N ALA A 87 -0.83 -18.84 5.13
CA ALA A 87 -2.06 -19.58 5.39
C ALA A 87 -2.52 -19.53 6.85
N GLU A 88 -1.68 -19.07 7.78
CA GLU A 88 -1.98 -18.96 9.21
C GLU A 88 -2.35 -17.52 9.63
N ARG A 89 -2.18 -16.55 8.71
CA ARG A 89 -2.51 -15.14 8.94
C ARG A 89 -3.94 -14.86 8.53
N PHE A 90 -4.71 -14.22 9.41
CA PHE A 90 -6.09 -13.81 9.11
C PHE A 90 -6.21 -12.33 8.76
N GLY A 91 -5.12 -11.55 8.87
CA GLY A 91 -5.06 -10.15 8.47
C GLY A 91 -3.69 -9.52 8.70
N GLY A 92 -3.62 -8.20 8.58
CA GLY A 92 -2.39 -7.44 8.77
C GLY A 92 -2.58 -5.94 8.72
N PHE A 93 -1.48 -5.22 8.92
CA PHE A 93 -1.40 -3.76 8.89
C PHE A 93 0.03 -3.29 8.57
N HIS A 94 0.17 -2.00 8.26
CA HIS A 94 1.44 -1.33 8.04
C HIS A 94 1.78 -0.40 9.21
N PHE A 95 2.98 -0.53 9.77
CA PHE A 95 3.52 0.43 10.73
C PHE A 95 4.35 1.47 9.98
N ALA A 96 3.74 2.63 9.71
CA ALA A 96 4.28 3.65 8.81
C ALA A 96 5.37 4.52 9.47
N PRO A 97 6.32 5.08 8.69
CA PRO A 97 7.32 6.03 9.18
C PRO A 97 6.77 7.38 9.67
N SER A 98 5.50 7.68 9.42
CA SER A 98 4.81 8.92 9.78
C SER A 98 3.34 8.63 10.04
N GLY A 99 2.70 9.44 10.89
CA GLY A 99 1.25 9.51 10.96
C GLY A 99 0.67 10.07 9.67
N ASN A 100 -0.60 9.74 9.43
CA ASN A 100 -1.35 10.22 8.28
C ASN A 100 -1.62 11.73 8.40
N ALA A 101 -1.88 12.37 7.26
CA ALA A 101 -2.23 13.79 7.27
C ALA A 101 -3.59 14.05 7.94
N LEU A 102 -3.62 14.93 8.94
CA LEU A 102 -4.86 15.38 9.60
C LEU A 102 -5.51 16.60 8.92
N ALA A 103 -4.78 17.22 8.00
CA ALA A 103 -5.18 18.37 7.18
C ALA A 103 -4.40 18.33 5.85
N ARG A 104 -4.54 19.35 5.01
CA ARG A 104 -3.73 19.50 3.78
C ARG A 104 -2.32 20.04 4.09
N ALA A 105 -1.57 19.27 4.87
CA ALA A 105 -0.28 19.67 5.42
C ALA A 105 0.73 18.52 5.52
N GLY A 106 0.43 17.37 4.91
CA GLY A 106 1.24 16.18 5.06
C GLY A 106 1.10 15.52 6.44
N GLY A 107 1.92 14.50 6.66
CA GLY A 107 2.05 13.77 7.91
C GLY A 107 2.89 14.51 8.95
N ASP A 108 2.98 13.94 10.14
CA ASP A 108 3.70 14.54 11.28
C ASP A 108 5.18 14.12 11.37
N GLY A 109 5.56 13.02 10.72
CA GLY A 109 6.89 12.41 10.79
C GLY A 109 7.09 11.51 12.02
N VAL A 110 6.00 11.14 12.72
CA VAL A 110 6.04 10.26 13.89
C VAL A 110 5.54 8.87 13.48
N PRO A 111 6.33 7.79 13.63
CA PRO A 111 5.88 6.46 13.24
C PRO A 111 4.59 6.02 13.94
N ALA A 112 3.66 5.47 13.17
CA ALA A 112 2.35 5.04 13.66
C ALA A 112 1.77 3.93 12.79
N ILE A 113 0.90 3.10 13.37
CA ILE A 113 0.06 2.17 12.61
C ILE A 113 -0.87 2.98 11.71
N ASN A 114 -0.85 2.74 10.40
CA ASN A 114 -1.79 3.38 9.49
C ASN A 114 -3.15 2.67 9.59
N PRO A 115 -4.22 3.30 10.10
CA PRO A 115 -5.52 2.67 10.26
C PRO A 115 -6.13 2.23 8.91
N PHE A 116 -5.81 2.92 7.81
CA PHE A 116 -6.31 2.56 6.48
C PHE A 116 -5.56 1.39 5.84
N SER A 117 -4.45 0.95 6.43
CA SER A 117 -3.72 -0.25 5.99
C SER A 117 -4.21 -1.55 6.63
N CYS A 118 -5.15 -1.46 7.57
CA CYS A 118 -5.70 -2.62 8.27
C CYS A 118 -6.56 -3.46 7.33
N TRP A 119 -6.11 -4.68 7.03
CA TRP A 119 -6.82 -5.63 6.18
C TRP A 119 -7.00 -6.97 6.90
N ASP A 120 -8.05 -7.70 6.57
CA ASP A 120 -8.23 -9.09 6.97
C ASP A 120 -8.73 -9.93 5.79
N ILE A 121 -8.80 -11.25 5.92
CA ILE A 121 -9.15 -12.11 4.78
C ILE A 121 -10.54 -11.82 4.17
N GLY A 122 -11.43 -11.16 4.90
CA GLY A 122 -12.75 -10.72 4.42
C GLY A 122 -12.82 -9.24 4.06
N PHE A 123 -11.80 -8.43 4.36
CA PHE A 123 -11.75 -7.00 4.10
C PHE A 123 -10.33 -6.63 3.65
N ARG A 124 -10.05 -6.65 2.35
CA ARG A 124 -8.68 -6.56 1.81
C ARG A 124 -8.64 -6.02 0.39
N PRO A 125 -7.46 -5.67 -0.15
CA PRO A 125 -7.32 -5.49 -1.58
C PRO A 125 -7.59 -6.82 -2.32
N ALA A 126 -8.12 -6.69 -3.54
CA ALA A 126 -8.40 -7.80 -4.44
C ALA A 126 -7.13 -8.43 -5.04
N CYS A 127 -5.98 -7.73 -4.98
CA CYS A 127 -4.71 -8.28 -5.44
C CYS A 127 -4.23 -9.44 -4.53
N PRO A 128 -3.37 -10.34 -5.06
CA PRO A 128 -2.89 -11.49 -4.31
C PRO A 128 -2.17 -11.12 -3.01
N ASP A 129 -1.33 -10.09 -3.08
CA ASP A 129 -0.53 -9.60 -1.95
C ASP A 129 -1.09 -8.28 -1.40
N PRO A 130 -1.60 -8.26 -0.15
CA PRO A 130 -2.18 -7.06 0.46
C PRO A 130 -1.16 -6.12 1.12
N ARG A 131 0.12 -6.48 1.18
CA ARG A 131 1.16 -5.70 1.87
C ARG A 131 1.34 -4.31 1.27
N GLY A 132 1.71 -3.36 2.14
CA GLY A 132 2.06 -2.01 1.71
C GLY A 132 0.93 -1.25 1.02
N MET A 133 -0.34 -1.56 1.30
CA MET A 133 -1.48 -0.83 0.71
C MET A 133 -2.34 -0.15 1.79
N ALA A 134 -3.04 0.91 1.39
CA ALA A 134 -4.02 1.60 2.22
C ALA A 134 -5.34 1.80 1.47
N LEU A 135 -6.45 1.65 2.19
CA LEU A 135 -7.81 1.84 1.69
C LEU A 135 -8.16 3.33 1.59
N VAL A 136 -8.39 3.79 0.38
CA VAL A 136 -8.74 5.17 0.04
C VAL A 136 -10.26 5.28 -0.03
N GLU A 137 -10.83 6.14 0.82
CA GLU A 137 -12.27 6.45 0.90
C GLU A 137 -13.21 5.24 1.07
N GLY A 138 -12.69 4.09 1.53
CA GLY A 138 -13.47 2.86 1.57
C GLY A 138 -13.80 2.27 0.20
N ARG A 139 -13.18 2.75 -0.89
CA ARG A 139 -13.52 2.39 -2.28
C ARG A 139 -12.48 1.48 -2.94
N PHE A 140 -11.20 1.81 -2.81
CA PHE A 140 -10.11 1.08 -3.46
C PHE A 140 -8.85 1.14 -2.60
N TRP A 141 -7.94 0.19 -2.81
CA TRP A 141 -6.65 0.17 -2.14
C TRP A 141 -5.59 0.76 -3.04
N ALA A 142 -4.71 1.59 -2.51
CA ALA A 142 -3.56 2.14 -3.21
C ALA A 142 -2.27 1.75 -2.49
N ASP A 143 -1.21 1.56 -3.27
CA ASP A 143 0.13 1.34 -2.73
C ASP A 143 0.53 2.54 -1.87
N ILE A 144 1.02 2.27 -0.66
CA ILE A 144 1.55 3.26 0.29
C ILE A 144 2.79 3.95 -0.29
N TYR A 145 3.66 3.20 -0.96
CA TYR A 145 4.92 3.67 -1.51
C TYR A 145 4.88 3.69 -3.05
N LEU A 146 5.77 4.47 -3.66
CA LEU A 146 6.04 4.39 -5.10
C LEU A 146 6.64 3.02 -5.46
N LEU A 147 6.57 2.64 -6.74
CA LEU A 147 7.14 1.40 -7.24
C LEU A 147 8.64 1.32 -6.91
N GLY A 148 9.06 0.21 -6.31
CA GLY A 148 10.47 -0.10 -6.08
C GLY A 148 11.10 -0.88 -7.25
N THR A 149 12.43 -0.81 -7.41
CA THR A 149 13.12 -1.52 -8.49
C THR A 149 13.02 -3.04 -8.39
N ASP A 150 12.99 -3.61 -7.19
CA ASP A 150 12.88 -5.07 -6.97
C ASP A 150 11.46 -5.47 -6.54
N HIS A 151 10.49 -5.12 -7.38
CA HIS A 151 9.08 -5.37 -7.10
C HIS A 151 8.71 -6.87 -7.09
N ILE A 152 9.62 -7.75 -7.50
CA ILE A 152 9.41 -9.21 -7.46
C ILE A 152 9.69 -9.76 -6.07
N SER A 153 10.78 -9.34 -5.43
CA SER A 153 11.11 -9.75 -4.07
C SER A 153 10.28 -8.99 -3.04
N ASP A 154 10.13 -7.68 -3.24
CA ASP A 154 9.58 -6.78 -2.22
C ASP A 154 8.06 -6.61 -2.32
N GLY A 155 7.47 -7.01 -3.45
CA GLY A 155 6.16 -6.52 -3.87
C GLY A 155 6.25 -5.09 -4.42
N THR A 156 5.12 -4.56 -4.86
CA THR A 156 5.07 -3.25 -5.55
C THR A 156 5.15 -2.04 -4.63
N SER A 157 5.03 -2.21 -3.31
CA SER A 157 4.98 -1.13 -2.33
C SER A 157 5.76 -1.51 -1.08
N ARG A 158 6.97 -0.95 -0.94
CA ARG A 158 7.90 -1.25 0.15
C ARG A 158 8.58 0.03 0.62
N CYS A 159 8.70 0.24 1.92
CA CYS A 159 9.47 1.35 2.49
C CYS A 159 10.97 1.14 2.29
N GLY A 160 11.71 2.19 1.92
CA GLY A 160 13.16 2.18 1.77
C GLY A 160 13.68 1.44 0.53
N ALA A 161 12.79 1.06 -0.39
CA ALA A 161 13.19 0.52 -1.69
C ALA A 161 13.77 1.64 -2.57
N THR A 162 14.70 1.31 -3.47
CA THR A 162 15.09 2.25 -4.53
C THR A 162 13.87 2.51 -5.41
N ILE A 163 13.51 3.78 -5.61
CA ILE A 163 12.40 4.15 -6.47
C ILE A 163 12.71 3.69 -7.90
N ALA A 164 11.73 3.06 -8.55
CA ALA A 164 11.83 2.72 -9.96
C ALA A 164 11.47 3.95 -10.81
N ASP A 165 12.34 4.30 -11.74
CA ASP A 165 12.19 5.40 -12.68
C ASP A 165 12.88 5.05 -14.02
N GLY A 166 13.05 6.02 -14.91
CA GLY A 166 13.68 5.83 -16.22
C GLY A 166 15.19 5.58 -16.20
N VAL A 167 15.86 5.71 -15.06
CA VAL A 167 17.29 5.45 -14.82
C VAL A 167 17.46 4.25 -13.89
N SER A 168 16.79 4.26 -12.74
CA SER A 168 16.69 3.17 -11.78
C SER A 168 15.66 2.14 -12.25
N LEU A 169 16.02 1.39 -13.29
CA LEU A 169 15.06 0.52 -13.98
C LEU A 169 14.62 -0.67 -13.10
N PRO A 170 13.32 -1.04 -13.13
CA PRO A 170 12.79 -2.17 -12.37
C PRO A 170 13.20 -3.51 -12.98
N VAL A 171 13.19 -4.55 -12.15
CA VAL A 171 13.39 -5.94 -12.58
C VAL A 171 12.26 -6.40 -13.51
N LYS A 172 12.56 -7.34 -14.40
CA LYS A 172 11.53 -7.98 -15.24
C LYS A 172 10.67 -8.94 -14.43
N ALA A 173 9.47 -9.22 -14.92
CA ALA A 173 8.50 -10.09 -14.25
C ALA A 173 8.99 -11.54 -14.02
N ASP A 174 9.96 -11.99 -14.81
CA ASP A 174 10.61 -13.30 -14.65
C ASP A 174 11.81 -13.28 -13.68
N GLY A 175 12.09 -12.12 -13.07
CA GLY A 175 13.23 -11.87 -12.19
C GLY A 175 14.58 -11.81 -12.91
N LYS A 176 14.61 -11.86 -14.25
CA LYS A 176 15.86 -11.96 -15.02
C LYS A 176 16.23 -10.63 -15.67
N GLY A 177 17.07 -9.89 -14.96
CA GLY A 177 17.56 -8.59 -15.41
C GLY A 177 16.50 -7.50 -15.25
N LYS A 178 16.77 -6.34 -15.84
CA LYS A 178 15.93 -5.14 -15.75
C LYS A 178 15.22 -4.87 -17.07
N TRP A 179 14.14 -4.13 -17.00
CA TRP A 179 13.56 -3.47 -18.16
C TRP A 179 14.54 -2.45 -18.75
N ASP A 180 14.39 -2.13 -20.03
CA ASP A 180 15.24 -1.14 -20.71
C ASP A 180 14.73 0.30 -20.52
N LYS A 181 13.48 0.44 -20.03
CA LYS A 181 12.79 1.71 -19.74
C LYS A 181 11.67 1.50 -18.72
N LEU A 182 11.27 2.55 -18.00
CA LEU A 182 10.03 2.60 -17.22
C LEU A 182 9.03 3.52 -17.93
N ASP A 183 8.53 3.05 -19.06
CA ASP A 183 7.49 3.74 -19.81
C ASP A 183 6.08 3.27 -19.39
N TYR A 184 5.04 3.87 -19.96
CA TYR A 184 3.66 3.56 -19.57
C TYR A 184 3.30 2.07 -19.73
N ALA A 185 3.74 1.46 -20.83
CA ALA A 185 3.51 0.04 -21.10
C ALA A 185 4.20 -0.85 -20.06
N THR A 186 5.44 -0.52 -19.70
CA THR A 186 6.20 -1.25 -18.66
C THR A 186 5.54 -1.12 -17.30
N ALA A 187 5.16 0.10 -16.88
CA ALA A 187 4.47 0.34 -15.62
C ALA A 187 3.15 -0.46 -15.54
N THR A 188 2.36 -0.43 -16.62
CA THR A 188 1.10 -1.19 -16.71
C THR A 188 1.34 -2.70 -16.61
N ALA A 189 2.35 -3.23 -17.33
CA ALA A 189 2.67 -4.65 -17.30
C ALA A 189 3.14 -5.13 -15.91
N ILE A 190 3.93 -4.31 -15.21
CA ILE A 190 4.37 -4.59 -13.83
C ILE A 190 3.17 -4.68 -12.90
N TYR A 191 2.27 -3.70 -12.93
CA TYR A 191 1.10 -3.73 -12.03
C TYR A 191 0.13 -4.85 -12.39
N ALA A 192 -0.08 -5.15 -13.67
CA ALA A 192 -0.89 -6.28 -14.09
C ALA A 192 -0.34 -7.62 -13.55
N HIS A 193 0.98 -7.81 -13.56
CA HIS A 193 1.63 -8.99 -12.97
C HIS A 193 1.31 -9.15 -11.47
N HIS A 194 1.16 -8.04 -10.76
CA HIS A 194 0.81 -8.00 -9.33
C HIS A 194 -0.70 -7.98 -9.05
N GLY A 195 -1.55 -8.16 -10.06
CA GLY A 195 -3.01 -8.09 -9.92
C GLY A 195 -3.52 -6.69 -9.55
N LYS A 196 -2.78 -5.66 -9.99
CA LYS A 196 -3.05 -4.24 -9.75
C LYS A 196 -3.18 -3.51 -11.09
N ARG A 197 -3.60 -2.24 -11.04
CA ARG A 197 -3.56 -1.31 -12.17
C ARG A 197 -3.01 0.04 -11.71
N LEU A 198 -2.65 0.89 -12.66
CA LEU A 198 -2.37 2.30 -12.39
C LEU A 198 -3.66 3.03 -11.98
N LEU A 199 -3.49 4.14 -11.27
CA LEU A 199 -4.60 5.02 -10.88
C LEU A 199 -5.11 5.80 -12.09
N ASP A 200 -6.42 6.06 -12.12
CA ASP A 200 -6.97 7.14 -12.92
C ASP A 200 -6.89 8.49 -12.19
N ALA A 201 -7.30 9.57 -12.85
CA ALA A 201 -7.21 10.93 -12.32
C ALA A 201 -8.03 11.11 -11.05
N GLU A 202 -9.25 10.58 -10.98
CA GLU A 202 -10.10 10.72 -9.79
C GLU A 202 -9.59 9.90 -8.62
N GLU A 203 -9.14 8.67 -8.87
CA GLU A 203 -8.46 7.83 -7.89
C GLU A 203 -7.19 8.53 -7.37
N PHE A 204 -6.38 9.12 -8.25
CA PHE A 204 -5.19 9.86 -7.84
C PHE A 204 -5.55 11.08 -6.98
N PHE A 205 -6.55 11.87 -7.38
CA PHE A 205 -6.97 13.04 -6.62
C PHE A 205 -7.46 12.68 -5.21
N SER A 206 -8.19 11.57 -5.08
CA SER A 206 -8.61 11.03 -3.78
C SER A 206 -7.41 10.51 -2.98
N ALA A 207 -6.54 9.71 -3.59
CA ALA A 207 -5.37 9.11 -2.95
C ALA A 207 -4.36 10.15 -2.44
N ALA A 208 -4.20 11.26 -3.16
CA ALA A 208 -3.31 12.36 -2.83
C ALA A 208 -3.90 13.38 -1.83
N HIS A 209 -5.17 13.26 -1.44
CA HIS A 209 -5.79 14.19 -0.50
C HIS A 209 -5.02 14.23 0.83
N GLY A 210 -4.79 15.43 1.37
CA GLY A 210 -4.07 15.63 2.64
C GLY A 210 -2.59 15.95 2.49
N THR A 211 -1.99 15.71 1.31
CA THR A 211 -0.64 16.20 0.99
C THR A 211 -0.54 17.73 1.16
N THR A 212 0.69 18.22 1.36
CA THR A 212 0.98 19.66 1.28
C THR A 212 0.91 20.09 -0.17
N GLU A 213 -0.03 20.99 -0.48
CA GLU A 213 -0.22 21.50 -1.83
C GLU A 213 0.81 22.55 -2.21
N ARG A 214 1.05 22.71 -3.52
CA ARG A 214 1.98 23.72 -4.07
C ARG A 214 3.37 23.60 -3.48
N ALA A 215 3.82 22.37 -3.30
CA ALA A 215 5.11 22.04 -2.75
C ALA A 215 5.67 20.81 -3.45
N ALA A 216 6.99 20.78 -3.57
CA ALA A 216 7.76 19.64 -4.05
C ALA A 216 8.99 19.45 -3.16
N ARG A 217 9.64 18.30 -3.25
CA ARG A 217 10.96 18.06 -2.64
C ARG A 217 11.99 19.01 -3.22
N ASP A 218 13.07 19.25 -2.48
CA ASP A 218 14.14 20.14 -2.93
C ASP A 218 15.14 19.43 -3.87
N GLU A 219 15.21 18.10 -3.81
CA GLU A 219 16.12 17.26 -4.59
C GLU A 219 15.49 15.93 -5.01
N GLU A 220 16.19 15.21 -5.89
CA GLU A 220 15.79 13.91 -6.39
C GLU A 220 15.69 12.90 -5.23
N PRO A 221 14.56 12.20 -5.10
CA PRO A 221 14.36 11.20 -4.05
C PRO A 221 14.88 9.84 -4.49
N ASP A 222 15.81 9.25 -3.73
CA ASP A 222 16.37 7.93 -4.04
C ASP A 222 15.48 6.78 -3.54
N LYS A 223 14.84 6.96 -2.38
CA LYS A 223 14.20 5.91 -1.59
C LYS A 223 12.73 6.20 -1.33
N THR A 224 11.91 5.16 -1.46
CA THR A 224 10.50 5.23 -1.13
C THR A 224 10.29 5.50 0.36
N GLY A 225 9.36 6.39 0.70
CA GLY A 225 8.99 6.64 2.09
C GLY A 225 10.05 7.38 2.90
N ASP A 226 11.06 7.95 2.24
CA ASP A 226 12.12 8.70 2.92
C ASP A 226 11.55 9.96 3.57
N MET A 227 11.83 10.12 4.86
CA MET A 227 11.38 11.26 5.67
C MET A 227 12.39 12.41 5.76
N ALA A 228 13.56 12.26 5.14
CA ALA A 228 14.52 13.35 4.98
C ALA A 228 13.92 14.52 4.17
N ASP A 229 14.53 15.70 4.33
CA ASP A 229 14.29 16.92 3.54
C ASP A 229 12.81 17.32 3.40
N GLY A 230 12.06 17.10 4.47
CA GLY A 230 10.66 17.46 4.55
C GLY A 230 9.71 16.49 3.84
N GLY A 231 10.14 15.26 3.56
CA GLY A 231 9.33 14.22 2.91
C GLY A 231 7.95 14.00 3.54
N LYS A 232 7.80 14.24 4.85
CA LYS A 232 6.51 14.18 5.56
C LYS A 232 5.42 15.07 4.96
N LYS A 233 5.80 16.18 4.28
CA LYS A 233 4.87 17.07 3.56
C LYS A 233 4.03 16.32 2.52
N PHE A 234 4.55 15.22 1.98
CA PHE A 234 3.97 14.49 0.86
C PHE A 234 3.28 13.18 1.28
N VAL A 235 2.90 13.08 2.55
CA VAL A 235 2.07 12.00 3.08
C VAL A 235 0.58 12.37 2.96
N SER A 236 -0.25 11.50 2.41
CA SER A 236 -1.69 11.74 2.28
C SER A 236 -2.47 11.49 3.59
N MET A 237 -3.75 11.84 3.63
CA MET A 237 -4.65 11.53 4.74
C MET A 237 -4.88 10.02 4.91
N TRP A 238 -4.63 9.25 3.84
CA TRP A 238 -4.72 7.79 3.83
C TRP A 238 -3.38 7.13 4.17
N GLY A 239 -2.33 7.93 4.40
CA GLY A 239 -0.99 7.46 4.72
C GLY A 239 -0.20 6.96 3.51
N LEU A 240 -0.47 7.47 2.30
CA LEU A 240 0.39 7.25 1.13
C LEU A 240 1.57 8.21 1.20
N PHE A 241 2.78 7.70 1.05
CA PHE A 241 4.03 8.47 1.05
C PHE A 241 4.38 8.89 -0.37
N ASP A 242 5.05 10.04 -0.51
CA ASP A 242 5.56 10.51 -1.80
C ASP A 242 4.46 10.67 -2.86
N VAL A 243 3.26 11.05 -2.42
CA VAL A 243 2.07 11.03 -3.29
C VAL A 243 2.07 12.17 -4.32
N THR A 244 2.77 13.27 -4.05
CA THR A 244 2.90 14.45 -4.93
C THR A 244 4.25 15.12 -4.73
N GLY A 245 4.79 15.80 -5.76
CA GLY A 245 6.00 16.62 -5.61
C GLY A 245 7.27 15.82 -5.28
N THR A 246 7.23 14.50 -5.46
CA THR A 246 8.36 13.58 -5.32
C THR A 246 8.72 13.05 -6.70
N MET A 247 7.88 12.17 -7.27
CA MET A 247 7.97 11.70 -8.65
C MET A 247 6.63 11.92 -9.35
N TRP A 248 6.67 12.20 -10.66
CA TRP A 248 5.49 12.00 -11.50
C TRP A 248 5.07 10.53 -11.44
N GLN A 249 3.76 10.28 -11.48
CA GLN A 249 3.21 8.93 -11.44
C GLN A 249 2.40 8.67 -12.70
N TRP A 250 2.77 7.63 -13.46
CA TRP A 250 1.96 7.16 -14.58
C TRP A 250 0.51 6.87 -14.15
N GLY A 251 -0.44 7.29 -14.98
CA GLY A 251 -1.87 7.04 -14.82
C GLY A 251 -2.53 6.58 -16.10
N THR A 252 -3.79 6.14 -16.00
CA THR A 252 -4.51 5.49 -17.11
C THR A 252 -5.28 6.44 -18.03
N ASP A 253 -5.45 7.70 -17.65
CA ASP A 253 -6.20 8.67 -18.46
C ASP A 253 -5.44 9.03 -19.73
N GLY A 254 -6.15 9.20 -20.83
CA GLY A 254 -5.54 9.45 -22.14
C GLY A 254 -6.42 8.96 -23.28
N ASP A 255 -5.92 9.08 -24.50
CA ASP A 255 -6.56 8.51 -25.68
C ASP A 255 -6.35 6.97 -25.66
N PRO A 256 -7.41 6.14 -25.59
CA PRO A 256 -7.28 4.69 -25.50
C PRO A 256 -6.75 4.04 -26.80
N ASP A 257 -6.94 4.71 -27.95
CA ASP A 257 -6.52 4.21 -29.27
C ASP A 257 -5.11 4.66 -29.63
N ASN A 258 -4.62 5.73 -29.00
CA ASN A 258 -3.27 6.25 -29.13
C ASN A 258 -2.78 6.71 -27.74
N PRO A 259 -2.21 5.80 -26.91
CA PRO A 259 -2.08 5.96 -25.46
C PRO A 259 -1.32 7.21 -25.06
N ARG A 260 -1.98 8.37 -25.02
CA ARG A 260 -1.43 9.61 -24.49
C ARG A 260 -1.62 9.59 -22.98
N ALA A 261 -0.86 8.73 -22.32
CA ALA A 261 -1.02 8.42 -20.91
C ALA A 261 -0.92 9.67 -20.02
N SER A 262 -1.55 9.61 -18.87
CA SER A 262 -1.48 10.66 -17.88
C SER A 262 -0.27 10.49 -16.98
N ILE A 263 0.20 11.61 -16.45
CA ILE A 263 1.13 11.66 -15.33
C ILE A 263 0.59 12.62 -14.27
N PHE A 264 0.74 12.24 -13.00
CA PHE A 264 0.15 12.94 -11.88
C PHE A 264 1.14 13.36 -10.79
N GLY A 265 0.80 14.41 -10.05
CA GLY A 265 1.41 14.80 -8.78
C GLY A 265 2.59 15.77 -8.87
N GLY A 266 3.31 15.79 -9.99
CA GLY A 266 4.59 16.51 -10.11
C GLY A 266 5.76 15.77 -9.48
N CYS A 267 6.95 16.13 -9.90
CA CYS A 267 8.24 15.66 -9.38
C CYS A 267 8.93 16.71 -8.47
N TRP A 268 10.09 16.39 -7.90
CA TRP A 268 10.85 17.25 -6.99
C TRP A 268 11.11 18.65 -7.55
N TYR A 269 11.45 18.79 -8.83
CA TYR A 269 11.71 20.11 -9.41
C TYR A 269 10.44 20.85 -9.90
N SER A 270 9.24 20.33 -9.63
CA SER A 270 7.97 21.00 -10.01
C SER A 270 7.64 22.22 -9.14
N GLY A 271 8.31 22.37 -7.99
CA GLY A 271 8.12 23.49 -7.06
C GLY A 271 6.65 23.73 -6.72
N GLY A 272 6.22 24.99 -6.77
CA GLY A 272 4.85 25.40 -6.42
C GLY A 272 3.73 24.87 -7.32
N ARG A 273 4.04 24.12 -8.39
CA ARG A 273 3.03 23.52 -9.27
C ARG A 273 2.56 22.15 -8.77
N ALA A 274 3.40 21.42 -8.04
CA ALA A 274 3.10 20.09 -7.54
C ALA A 274 1.93 20.10 -6.54
N GLY A 275 1.19 19.00 -6.49
CA GLY A 275 0.01 18.87 -5.64
C GLY A 275 -0.99 17.84 -6.13
N SER A 276 -2.03 17.62 -5.33
CA SER A 276 -2.98 16.51 -5.50
C SER A 276 -3.77 16.55 -6.80
N ARG A 277 -3.79 17.70 -7.50
CA ARG A 277 -4.50 17.90 -8.77
C ARG A 277 -3.58 18.28 -9.92
N TYR A 278 -2.26 18.22 -9.72
CA TYR A 278 -1.34 18.53 -10.81
C TYR A 278 -1.25 17.34 -11.75
N ALA A 279 -1.69 17.54 -12.99
CA ALA A 279 -1.84 16.47 -13.97
C ALA A 279 -1.46 16.94 -15.37
N SER A 280 -0.79 16.06 -16.11
CA SER A 280 -0.70 16.12 -17.57
C SER A 280 -1.44 14.92 -18.12
N LEU A 281 -2.47 15.13 -18.93
CA LEU A 281 -3.36 14.06 -19.44
C LEU A 281 -3.03 13.63 -20.87
N VAL A 282 -1.91 14.11 -21.41
CA VAL A 282 -1.53 13.89 -22.81
C VAL A 282 -0.02 13.65 -22.96
N TYR A 283 0.55 12.86 -22.06
CA TYR A 283 1.98 12.58 -22.07
C TYR A 283 2.32 11.45 -23.05
N TRP A 284 3.52 11.46 -23.64
CA TRP A 284 3.92 10.44 -24.59
C TRP A 284 4.26 9.13 -23.86
N PRO A 285 3.61 8.00 -24.21
CA PRO A 285 3.66 6.78 -23.42
C PRO A 285 5.00 6.06 -23.48
N GLU A 286 5.82 6.31 -24.49
CA GLU A 286 7.15 5.70 -24.66
C GLU A 286 8.24 6.40 -23.86
N VAL A 287 7.93 7.56 -23.28
CA VAL A 287 8.88 8.35 -22.49
C VAL A 287 9.26 7.57 -21.23
N SER A 288 10.51 7.73 -20.83
CA SER A 288 11.08 7.12 -19.63
C SER A 288 12.12 8.10 -19.10
N LEU A 289 11.83 8.73 -17.97
CA LEU A 289 12.64 9.78 -17.36
C LEU A 289 12.92 9.43 -15.90
N ASP A 290 13.99 9.99 -15.36
CA ASP A 290 14.39 9.91 -13.94
C ASP A 290 13.32 10.46 -12.99
N ASP A 291 12.43 11.32 -13.47
CA ASP A 291 11.40 11.97 -12.67
C ASP A 291 10.00 11.35 -12.78
N ILE A 292 9.88 10.21 -13.46
CA ILE A 292 8.63 9.48 -13.63
C ILE A 292 8.74 8.08 -13.05
N SER A 293 7.90 7.83 -12.04
CA SER A 293 7.69 6.53 -11.42
C SER A 293 6.22 6.10 -11.61
N ALA A 294 5.76 5.16 -10.80
CA ALA A 294 4.40 4.65 -10.86
C ALA A 294 3.88 4.26 -9.47
N ARG A 295 2.55 4.22 -9.34
CA ARG A 295 1.83 3.76 -8.15
C ARG A 295 0.68 2.86 -8.56
N GLY A 296 0.51 1.77 -7.83
CA GLY A 296 -0.52 0.78 -8.09
C GLY A 296 -1.74 0.97 -7.22
N ARG A 297 -2.86 0.45 -7.72
CA ARG A 297 -4.11 0.34 -7.00
C ARG A 297 -4.78 -1.00 -7.27
N SER A 298 -5.64 -1.42 -6.34
CA SER A 298 -6.46 -2.63 -6.42
C SER A 298 -7.88 -2.32 -5.97
N ASP A 299 -8.87 -3.07 -6.48
CA ASP A 299 -10.24 -2.96 -6.01
C ASP A 299 -10.35 -3.40 -4.54
N HIS A 300 -11.33 -2.88 -3.82
CA HIS A 300 -11.67 -3.37 -2.49
C HIS A 300 -12.48 -4.67 -2.61
N LEU A 301 -11.98 -5.75 -2.00
CA LEU A 301 -12.69 -7.02 -1.91
C LEU A 301 -13.56 -7.01 -0.67
N ASN A 302 -14.87 -6.86 -0.86
CA ASN A 302 -15.86 -7.10 0.18
C ASN A 302 -15.99 -8.61 0.45
N PRO A 303 -16.37 -9.02 1.67
CA PRO A 303 -16.74 -10.41 1.91
C PRO A 303 -17.88 -10.78 0.97
N ALA A 304 -17.79 -11.93 0.31
CA ALA A 304 -18.92 -12.44 -0.46
C ALA A 304 -20.10 -12.62 0.49
N THR A 305 -21.18 -11.88 0.24
CA THR A 305 -22.48 -12.05 0.92
C THR A 305 -23.12 -13.38 0.55
#